data_AF-A0A077FB74-F1
#
_entry.id   AF-A0A077FB74-F1
#
_cell.length_a   1.000
_cell.length_b   1.000
_cell.length_c   1.000
_cell.angle_alpha   90.00
_cell.angle_beta   90.00
_cell.angle_gamma   90.00
#
_symmetry.space_group_name_H-M   'P 1'
#
loop_
_entity.id
_entity.type
_entity.pdbx_description
1 polymer ?
#
loop_
_entity_poly.entity_id
_entity_poly.type
_entity_poly.pdbx_seq_one_letter_code
_entity_poly.pdbx_strand_id
1 'polypeptide(L)'
;MNTQRRLAWLAFLGAAAVLAWAPGYFFDDESADSQTAVAAADKTAVAASEAAAQAAKPAALKLRDLFPSKNWKPAAQMATVTEQPVAVAPVALPPAAPALPFQFVGRLDDRDDQRVFLQSGEKLYVVRRGDVIDDIYRIEHISATELSLVYLPLHLSQTLSVGSAP
;
A
#
# COMPACT_ATOMS: atom_id res chain seq x y z
N MET A 1 -10.56 43.34 51.39
CA MET A 1 -9.83 42.10 51.00
C MET A 1 -10.06 41.69 49.53
N ASN A 2 -10.19 42.62 48.57
CA ASN A 2 -10.57 42.27 47.17
C ASN A 2 -9.58 42.79 46.09
N THR A 3 -8.45 43.39 46.46
CA THR A 3 -7.50 43.98 45.50
C THR A 3 -6.63 42.92 44.82
N GLN A 4 -6.28 41.83 45.52
CA GLN A 4 -5.45 40.75 44.97
C GLN A 4 -6.14 39.97 43.84
N ARG A 5 -7.45 39.73 43.92
CA ARG A 5 -8.22 39.09 42.83
C ARG A 5 -8.33 39.97 41.59
N ARG A 6 -8.44 41.30 41.76
CA ARG A 6 -8.48 42.26 40.64
C ARG A 6 -7.12 42.35 39.94
N LEU A 7 -6.03 42.31 40.71
CA LEU A 7 -4.66 42.24 40.18
C LEU A 7 -4.40 40.93 39.42
N ALA A 8 -4.83 39.79 39.95
CA ALA A 8 -4.71 38.50 39.27
C ALA A 8 -5.50 38.47 37.94
N TRP A 9 -6.71 39.06 37.92
CA TRP A 9 -7.51 39.15 36.70
C TRP A 9 -6.91 40.07 35.64
N LEU A 10 -6.31 41.19 36.04
CA LEU A 10 -5.64 42.10 35.10
C LEU A 10 -4.38 41.48 34.50
N ALA A 11 -3.60 40.73 35.27
CA ALA A 11 -2.45 39.99 34.75
C ALA A 11 -2.88 38.90 33.74
N PHE A 12 -3.98 38.19 34.03
CA PHE A 12 -4.51 37.15 33.15
C PHE A 12 -5.03 37.70 31.82
N LEU A 13 -5.81 38.81 31.84
CA LEU A 13 -6.26 39.45 30.60
C LEU A 13 -5.11 40.04 29.79
N GLY A 14 -4.08 40.58 30.45
CA GLY A 14 -2.87 41.08 29.78
C GLY A 14 -2.13 39.99 29.00
N ALA A 15 -1.96 38.81 29.59
CA ALA A 15 -1.30 37.68 28.93
C ALA A 15 -2.09 37.15 27.72
N ALA A 16 -3.43 37.12 27.80
CA ALA A 16 -4.28 36.70 26.68
C ALA A 16 -4.24 37.68 25.50
N ALA A 17 -4.13 38.98 25.77
CA ALA A 17 -4.02 40.01 24.72
C ALA A 17 -2.70 39.93 23.94
N VAL A 18 -1.59 39.57 24.60
CA VAL A 18 -0.28 39.36 23.95
C VAL A 18 -0.30 38.12 23.06
N LEU A 19 -0.96 37.03 23.47
CA LEU A 19 -1.11 35.81 22.67
C LEU A 19 -2.00 36.00 21.43
N ALA A 20 -3.00 36.88 21.50
CA ALA A 20 -3.88 37.19 20.37
C ALA A 20 -3.20 38.03 19.27
N TRP A 21 -2.11 38.73 19.57
CA TRP A 21 -1.33 39.56 18.64
C TRP A 21 -0.03 38.87 18.18
N ALA A 22 0.04 37.55 18.21
CA ALA A 22 1.19 36.77 17.73
C ALA A 22 1.13 36.26 16.26
N PRO A 23 -0.02 36.21 15.53
CA PRO A 23 -0.05 35.50 14.26
C PRO A 23 0.54 36.27 13.06
N GLY A 24 1.03 37.50 13.27
CA GLY A 24 1.66 38.31 12.21
C GLY A 24 3.20 38.33 12.20
N TYR A 25 3.85 37.83 13.26
CA TYR A 25 5.32 37.90 13.39
C TYR A 25 6.04 36.56 13.21
N PHE A 26 5.30 35.43 13.23
CA PHE A 26 5.89 34.08 13.18
C PHE A 26 5.58 33.30 11.88
N PHE A 27 4.72 33.82 11.01
CA PHE A 27 4.26 33.13 9.80
C PHE A 27 4.64 33.89 8.51
N ASP A 28 5.89 34.35 8.43
CA ASP A 28 6.51 34.75 7.17
C ASP A 28 7.47 33.62 6.75
N ASP A 29 7.25 33.09 5.54
CA ASP A 29 8.08 32.15 4.79
C ASP A 29 8.26 30.70 5.32
N GLU A 30 7.30 29.83 4.99
CA GLU A 30 7.65 28.49 4.47
C GLU A 30 6.55 28.00 3.51
N SER A 31 6.42 28.67 2.37
CA SER A 31 5.77 28.11 1.19
C SER A 31 6.83 27.59 0.23
N ALA A 32 7.59 26.59 0.70
CA ALA A 32 8.47 25.81 -0.15
C ALA A 32 7.68 24.67 -0.80
N ASP A 33 7.40 24.90 -2.08
CA ASP A 33 7.54 23.94 -3.17
C ASP A 33 6.49 22.84 -3.34
N SER A 34 5.84 22.85 -4.51
CA SER A 34 5.57 21.69 -5.35
C SER A 34 4.74 22.12 -6.56
N GLN A 35 5.34 22.93 -7.46
CA GLN A 35 4.76 23.14 -8.79
C GLN A 35 5.45 22.19 -9.79
N THR A 36 4.84 21.01 -9.86
CA THR A 36 4.90 19.99 -10.91
C THR A 36 5.55 20.44 -12.23
N ALA A 37 6.69 19.84 -12.53
CA ALA A 37 7.23 19.75 -13.87
C ALA A 37 6.30 18.88 -14.73
N VAL A 38 5.79 19.42 -15.84
CA VAL A 38 5.20 18.65 -16.93
C VAL A 38 5.93 19.02 -18.21
N ALA A 39 6.90 18.19 -18.57
CA ALA A 39 7.49 18.14 -19.90
C ALA A 39 6.63 17.20 -20.77
N ALA A 40 6.03 17.74 -21.83
CA ALA A 40 5.62 16.97 -23.00
C ALA A 40 5.46 17.93 -24.19
N ALA A 41 6.59 18.31 -24.77
CA ALA A 41 6.64 18.73 -26.16
C ALA A 41 6.88 17.48 -27.00
N ASP A 42 5.94 17.11 -27.86
CA ASP A 42 6.29 16.86 -29.25
C ASP A 42 5.05 16.97 -30.15
N LYS A 43 5.13 17.88 -31.11
CA LYS A 43 4.11 18.17 -32.11
C LYS A 43 4.65 17.73 -33.45
N THR A 44 4.21 16.55 -33.85
CA THR A 44 3.94 16.13 -35.24
C THR A 44 4.96 16.51 -36.30
N ALA A 45 5.83 15.55 -36.64
CA ALA A 45 6.66 15.56 -37.82
C ALA A 45 6.11 14.63 -38.92
N VAL A 46 5.89 15.27 -40.07
CA VAL A 46 6.23 14.81 -41.43
C VAL A 46 5.25 13.91 -42.20
N ALA A 47 4.94 14.46 -43.36
CA ALA A 47 4.14 13.95 -44.45
C ALA A 47 4.86 12.87 -45.27
N ALA A 48 4.03 12.01 -45.86
CA ALA A 48 4.04 11.53 -47.23
C ALA A 48 5.16 10.62 -47.77
N SER A 49 4.66 9.66 -48.56
CA SER A 49 5.25 9.02 -49.74
C SER A 49 6.09 7.76 -49.45
N GLU A 50 6.06 6.69 -50.24
CA GLU A 50 5.16 6.13 -51.26
C GLU A 50 5.81 4.78 -51.62
N ALA A 51 5.03 3.93 -52.27
CA ALA A 51 5.36 2.57 -52.60
C ALA A 51 6.48 2.40 -53.65
N ALA A 52 6.97 1.14 -53.69
CA ALA A 52 7.28 0.35 -54.88
C ALA A 52 8.73 0.25 -55.39
N ALA A 53 8.97 -0.91 -56.02
CA ALA A 53 10.11 -1.37 -56.82
C ALA A 53 11.30 -1.92 -56.01
N GLN A 54 11.36 -3.20 -55.64
CA GLN A 54 11.33 -4.44 -56.45
C GLN A 54 12.50 -4.56 -57.43
N ALA A 55 13.40 -5.49 -57.10
CA ALA A 55 14.06 -6.50 -57.95
C ALA A 55 14.70 -6.07 -59.29
N ALA A 56 15.76 -6.66 -59.81
CA ALA A 56 16.78 -7.58 -59.37
C ALA A 56 17.79 -7.61 -60.53
N LYS A 57 19.03 -7.94 -60.18
CA LYS A 57 20.23 -8.11 -60.99
C LYS A 57 20.07 -9.13 -62.14
N PRO A 58 20.73 -8.97 -63.31
CA PRO A 58 20.74 -10.02 -64.33
C PRO A 58 21.86 -11.04 -64.10
N ALA A 59 21.56 -12.24 -64.59
CA ALA A 59 22.25 -13.51 -64.45
C ALA A 59 23.64 -13.58 -65.11
N ALA A 60 24.48 -14.54 -64.67
CA ALA A 60 25.09 -15.52 -65.58
C ALA A 60 25.87 -16.64 -64.86
N LEU A 61 25.89 -17.80 -65.51
CA LEU A 61 26.80 -18.95 -65.42
C LEU A 61 26.52 -20.01 -64.33
N LYS A 62 26.09 -21.20 -64.78
CA LYS A 62 25.97 -22.42 -63.97
C LYS A 62 27.33 -23.10 -63.86
N LEU A 63 28.09 -22.77 -62.81
CA LEU A 63 29.31 -23.47 -62.44
C LEU A 63 28.95 -24.85 -61.87
N ARG A 64 29.62 -25.92 -62.32
CA ARG A 64 29.46 -27.26 -61.73
C ARG A 64 30.09 -27.26 -60.34
N ASP A 65 29.28 -27.48 -59.33
CA ASP A 65 29.68 -27.40 -57.92
C ASP A 65 30.52 -28.62 -57.52
N LEU A 66 31.82 -28.40 -57.24
CA LEU A 66 32.77 -29.43 -56.81
C LEU A 66 32.85 -29.55 -55.28
N PHE A 67 32.06 -28.76 -54.55
CA PHE A 67 32.03 -28.76 -53.08
C PHE A 67 30.57 -28.84 -52.59
N PRO A 68 29.90 -29.99 -52.77
CA PRO A 68 28.53 -30.14 -52.29
C PRO A 68 28.49 -29.91 -50.78
N SER A 69 27.66 -28.96 -50.34
CA SER A 69 27.49 -28.62 -48.94
C SER A 69 26.88 -29.80 -48.18
N LYS A 70 27.64 -30.35 -47.23
CA LYS A 70 27.20 -31.46 -46.40
C LYS A 70 26.40 -30.89 -45.22
N ASN A 71 25.08 -30.90 -45.36
CA ASN A 71 24.18 -30.41 -44.33
C ASN A 71 24.14 -31.37 -43.14
N TRP A 72 24.83 -31.02 -42.05
CA TRP A 72 24.72 -31.71 -40.78
C TRP A 72 23.56 -31.12 -39.97
N LYS A 73 22.33 -31.41 -40.39
CA LYS A 73 21.17 -31.24 -39.50
C LYS A 73 21.02 -32.53 -38.72
N PRO A 74 21.21 -32.54 -37.38
CA PRO A 74 20.63 -33.59 -36.58
C PRO A 74 19.14 -33.62 -36.92
N ALA A 75 18.56 -34.80 -37.13
CA ALA A 75 17.11 -34.90 -37.15
C ALA A 75 16.63 -34.22 -35.87
N ALA A 76 15.84 -33.15 -36.00
CA ALA A 76 15.12 -32.61 -34.87
C ALA A 76 14.19 -33.74 -34.45
N GLN A 77 14.67 -34.57 -33.52
CA GLN A 77 13.78 -35.39 -32.72
C GLN A 77 12.84 -34.37 -32.12
N MET A 78 11.60 -34.37 -32.60
CA MET A 78 10.53 -33.71 -31.90
C MET A 78 10.52 -34.39 -30.55
N ALA A 79 11.22 -33.79 -29.59
CA ALA A 79 10.91 -33.99 -28.21
C ALA A 79 9.50 -33.44 -28.08
N THR A 80 8.51 -34.28 -28.38
CA THR A 80 7.23 -34.18 -27.69
C THR A 80 7.60 -34.34 -26.24
N VAL A 81 7.91 -33.19 -25.60
CA VAL A 81 7.74 -33.02 -24.19
C VAL A 81 6.24 -33.22 -24.01
N THR A 82 5.84 -34.48 -23.83
CA THR A 82 4.63 -34.76 -23.09
C THR A 82 4.92 -34.17 -21.73
N GLU A 83 4.51 -32.91 -21.53
CA GLU A 83 4.34 -32.37 -20.19
C GLU A 83 3.39 -33.34 -19.50
N GLN A 84 3.98 -34.30 -18.79
CA GLN A 84 3.26 -35.11 -17.84
C GLN A 84 2.61 -34.07 -16.93
N PRO A 85 1.27 -33.99 -16.86
CA PRO A 85 0.63 -33.11 -15.90
C PRO A 85 1.13 -33.61 -14.55
N VAL A 86 2.04 -32.85 -13.94
CA VAL A 86 2.39 -33.06 -12.54
C VAL A 86 1.06 -32.86 -11.84
N ALA A 87 0.47 -33.97 -11.39
CA ALA A 87 -0.68 -33.93 -10.52
C ALA A 87 -0.25 -33.05 -9.35
N VAL A 88 -0.73 -31.80 -9.35
CA VAL A 88 -0.51 -30.86 -8.27
C VAL A 88 -1.08 -31.56 -7.06
N ALA A 89 -0.19 -32.04 -6.19
CA ALA A 89 -0.59 -32.64 -4.93
C ALA A 89 -1.54 -31.63 -4.27
N PRO A 90 -2.72 -32.05 -3.78
CA PRO A 90 -3.64 -31.15 -3.12
C PRO A 90 -2.87 -30.43 -2.01
N VAL A 91 -2.60 -29.14 -2.21
CA VAL A 91 -1.91 -28.32 -1.24
C VAL A 91 -2.84 -28.31 -0.04
N ALA A 92 -2.39 -28.91 1.07
CA ALA A 92 -3.19 -28.99 2.28
C ALA A 92 -3.66 -27.59 2.63
N LEU A 93 -4.98 -27.37 2.57
CA LEU A 93 -5.56 -26.06 2.85
C LEU A 93 -5.14 -25.69 4.27
N PRO A 94 -4.45 -24.56 4.47
CA PRO A 94 -4.07 -24.13 5.80
C PRO A 94 -5.35 -23.96 6.64
N PRO A 95 -5.27 -24.18 7.96
CA PRO A 95 -6.41 -24.05 8.84
C PRO A 95 -7.06 -22.67 8.63
N ALA A 96 -8.34 -22.68 8.29
CA ALA A 96 -9.09 -21.47 7.98
C ALA A 96 -9.18 -20.60 9.24
N ALA A 97 -8.71 -19.36 9.14
CA ALA A 97 -8.90 -18.38 10.20
C ALA A 97 -10.41 -18.15 10.41
N PRO A 98 -10.89 -18.14 11.66
CA PRO A 98 -12.28 -17.81 11.93
C PRO A 98 -12.60 -16.39 11.45
N ALA A 99 -13.86 -16.16 11.08
CA ALA A 99 -14.34 -14.81 10.79
C ALA A 99 -14.22 -13.96 12.07
N LEU A 100 -13.53 -12.81 11.97
CA LEU A 100 -13.35 -11.92 13.11
C LEU A 100 -14.72 -11.37 13.54
N PRO A 101 -15.17 -11.58 14.79
CA PRO A 101 -16.48 -11.13 15.25
C PRO A 101 -16.49 -9.64 15.67
N PHE A 102 -15.33 -8.99 15.68
CA PHE A 102 -15.18 -7.61 16.17
C PHE A 102 -15.26 -6.60 15.03
N GLN A 103 -16.00 -5.54 15.29
CA GLN A 103 -16.04 -4.35 14.47
C GLN A 103 -15.42 -3.19 15.23
N PHE A 104 -14.58 -2.41 14.55
CA PHE A 104 -14.01 -1.20 15.13
C PHE A 104 -15.08 -0.09 15.18
N VAL A 105 -15.28 0.50 16.35
CA VAL A 105 -16.21 1.62 16.56
C VAL A 105 -15.46 2.94 16.67
N GLY A 106 -14.31 2.93 17.34
CA GLY A 106 -13.52 4.13 17.54
C GLY A 106 -12.29 3.88 18.40
N ARG A 107 -11.46 4.91 18.52
CA ARG A 107 -10.34 4.92 19.46
C ARG A 107 -10.31 6.23 20.23
N LEU A 108 -9.73 6.17 21.41
CA LEU A 108 -9.39 7.32 22.21
C LEU A 108 -7.89 7.27 22.48
N ASP A 109 -7.16 8.20 21.87
CA ASP A 109 -5.74 8.39 22.14
C ASP A 109 -5.61 9.30 23.38
N ASP A 110 -5.20 8.72 24.50
CA ASP A 110 -4.72 9.44 25.68
C ASP A 110 -3.19 9.36 25.72
N ARG A 111 -2.50 10.34 26.29
CA ARG A 111 -1.05 10.57 26.11
C ARG A 111 -0.19 9.30 26.14
N ASP A 112 -0.47 8.40 27.09
CA ASP A 112 0.23 7.13 27.27
C ASP A 112 -0.70 5.90 27.22
N ASP A 113 -2.00 6.10 26.98
CA ASP A 113 -3.03 5.10 27.27
C ASP A 113 -4.09 5.06 26.15
N GLN A 114 -3.72 4.44 25.02
CA GLN A 114 -4.60 4.29 23.88
C GLN A 114 -5.68 3.23 24.15
N ARG A 115 -6.95 3.66 24.07
CA ARG A 115 -8.12 2.80 24.25
C ARG A 115 -8.83 2.61 22.92
N VAL A 116 -9.21 1.38 22.64
CA VAL A 116 -9.98 1.03 21.44
C VAL A 116 -11.34 0.49 21.83
N PHE A 117 -12.35 0.94 21.11
CA PHE A 117 -13.72 0.51 21.24
C PHE A 117 -14.03 -0.50 20.12
N LEU A 118 -14.28 -1.74 20.53
CA LEU A 118 -14.66 -2.84 19.66
C LEU A 118 -16.10 -3.24 19.94
N GLN A 119 -16.86 -3.53 18.90
CA GLN A 119 -18.21 -4.07 19.00
C GLN A 119 -18.22 -5.53 18.52
N SER A 120 -18.85 -6.43 19.26
CA SER A 120 -19.15 -7.78 18.79
C SER A 120 -20.63 -8.04 18.99
N GLY A 121 -21.40 -7.99 17.89
CA GLY A 121 -22.86 -8.05 17.93
C GLY A 121 -23.43 -6.88 18.75
N GLU A 122 -23.98 -7.18 19.93
CA GLU A 122 -24.59 -6.20 20.84
C GLU A 122 -23.66 -5.74 21.97
N LYS A 123 -22.49 -6.35 22.10
CA LYS A 123 -21.52 -6.03 23.16
C LYS A 123 -20.50 -5.02 22.69
N LEU A 124 -20.21 -4.03 23.55
CA LEU A 124 -19.10 -3.09 23.38
C LEU A 124 -17.99 -3.43 24.36
N TYR A 125 -16.78 -3.50 23.84
CA TYR A 125 -15.55 -3.77 24.56
C TYR A 125 -14.65 -2.54 24.48
N VAL A 126 -14.09 -2.14 25.62
CA VAL A 126 -13.05 -1.12 25.70
C VAL A 126 -11.76 -1.83 26.07
N VAL A 127 -10.82 -1.86 25.13
CA VAL A 127 -9.60 -2.65 25.27
C VAL A 127 -8.36 -1.80 25.04
N ARG A 128 -7.29 -2.20 25.70
CA ARG A 128 -5.94 -1.66 25.55
C ARG A 128 -5.02 -2.71 24.95
N ARG A 129 -3.80 -2.31 24.63
CA ARG A 129 -2.77 -3.24 24.20
C ARG A 129 -2.51 -4.26 25.31
N GLY A 130 -2.59 -5.55 24.97
CA GLY A 130 -2.39 -6.66 25.91
C GLY A 130 -3.68 -7.18 26.56
N ASP A 131 -4.81 -6.46 26.45
CA ASP A 131 -6.08 -6.93 27.02
C ASP A 131 -6.60 -8.17 26.30
N VAL A 132 -7.32 -9.01 27.04
CA VAL A 132 -7.92 -10.24 26.54
C VAL A 132 -9.45 -10.11 26.57
N ILE A 133 -10.07 -10.40 25.44
CA ILE A 133 -11.52 -10.39 25.22
C ILE A 133 -12.04 -11.82 25.31
N ASP A 134 -12.96 -12.05 26.25
CA ASP A 134 -13.66 -13.31 26.47
C ASP A 134 -12.71 -14.54 26.60
N ASP A 135 -11.46 -14.35 27.01
CA ASP A 135 -10.39 -15.37 27.05
C ASP A 135 -10.08 -16.05 25.71
N ILE A 136 -10.58 -15.50 24.61
CA ILE A 136 -10.49 -16.08 23.28
C ILE A 136 -9.61 -15.23 22.35
N TYR A 137 -9.60 -13.91 22.52
CA TYR A 137 -8.79 -12.99 21.71
C TYR A 137 -7.96 -12.06 22.58
N ARG A 138 -6.69 -11.83 22.23
CA ARG A 138 -5.81 -10.86 22.90
C ARG A 138 -5.41 -9.75 21.95
N ILE A 139 -5.42 -8.50 22.43
CA ILE A 139 -4.89 -7.36 21.67
C ILE A 139 -3.38 -7.39 21.71
N GLU A 140 -2.73 -7.49 20.55
CA GLU A 140 -1.27 -7.57 20.43
C GLU A 140 -0.67 -6.20 20.08
N HIS A 141 -1.25 -5.55 19.07
CA HIS A 141 -0.82 -4.24 18.59
C HIS A 141 -2.00 -3.36 18.23
N ILE A 142 -1.85 -2.06 18.50
CA ILE A 142 -2.84 -1.04 18.15
C ILE A 142 -2.12 0.03 17.33
N SER A 143 -2.45 0.11 16.04
CA SER A 143 -1.96 1.16 15.14
C SER A 143 -3.07 2.17 14.86
N ALA A 144 -2.72 3.26 14.18
CA ALA A 144 -3.70 4.24 13.69
C ALA A 144 -4.61 3.69 12.58
N THR A 145 -4.15 2.71 11.82
CA THR A 145 -4.83 2.20 10.61
C THR A 145 -5.29 0.75 10.75
N GLU A 146 -4.61 -0.04 11.58
CA GLU A 146 -4.87 -1.45 11.80
C GLU A 146 -4.77 -1.82 13.29
N LEU A 147 -5.47 -2.87 13.68
CA LEU A 147 -5.43 -3.46 15.01
C LEU A 147 -5.15 -4.95 14.89
N SER A 148 -4.15 -5.44 15.61
CA SER A 148 -3.73 -6.84 15.59
C SER A 148 -4.28 -7.55 16.83
N LEU A 149 -5.07 -8.60 16.60
CA LEU A 149 -5.57 -9.49 17.62
C LEU A 149 -4.95 -10.88 17.44
N VAL A 150 -4.72 -11.58 18.54
CA VAL A 150 -4.30 -12.98 18.54
C VAL A 150 -5.44 -13.83 19.07
N TYR A 151 -5.87 -14.81 18.29
CA TYR A 151 -6.81 -15.83 18.73
C TYR A 151 -6.07 -16.85 19.59
N LEU A 152 -6.33 -16.88 20.90
CA LEU A 152 -5.59 -17.70 21.86
C LEU A 152 -5.66 -19.20 21.55
N PRO A 153 -6.80 -19.80 21.15
CA PRO A 153 -6.88 -21.25 20.94
C PRO A 153 -5.99 -21.79 19.81
N LEU A 154 -5.68 -20.97 18.79
CA LEU A 154 -4.81 -21.36 17.67
C LEU A 154 -3.53 -20.52 17.58
N HIS A 155 -3.33 -19.58 18.50
CA HIS A 155 -2.28 -18.55 18.44
C HIS A 155 -2.18 -17.85 17.09
N LEU A 156 -3.32 -17.64 16.44
CA LEU A 156 -3.40 -17.07 15.10
C LEU A 156 -3.54 -15.54 15.21
N SER A 157 -2.64 -14.80 14.56
CA SER A 157 -2.71 -13.34 14.46
C SER A 157 -3.69 -12.92 13.36
N GLN A 158 -4.66 -12.08 13.69
CA GLN A 158 -5.66 -11.54 12.78
C GLN A 158 -5.63 -10.01 12.85
N THR A 159 -5.60 -9.38 11.68
CA THR A 159 -5.63 -7.93 11.55
C THR A 159 -7.05 -7.44 11.30
N LEU A 160 -7.39 -6.33 11.94
CA LEU A 160 -8.64 -5.61 11.77
C LEU A 160 -8.31 -4.19 11.29
N SER A 161 -8.80 -3.81 10.12
CA SER A 161 -8.69 -2.43 9.65
C SER A 161 -9.55 -1.52 10.51
N VAL A 162 -8.92 -0.50 11.12
CA VAL A 162 -9.61 0.54 11.89
C VAL A 162 -9.90 1.79 11.06
N GLY A 163 -9.47 1.81 9.80
CA GLY A 163 -9.58 2.93 8.85
C GLY A 163 -10.79 2.90 7.89
N SER A 164 -11.84 2.13 8.19
CA SER A 164 -13.07 2.11 7.37
C SER A 164 -14.34 2.16 8.24
N ALA A 165 -14.39 3.11 9.17
CA ALA A 165 -15.67 3.57 9.69
C ALA A 165 -16.10 4.76 8.81
N PRO A 166 -17.28 4.72 8.17
CA PRO A 166 -17.80 5.82 7.35
C PRO A 166 -18.07 7.09 8.17
#